data_AF-A0A660WJI7-F1
#
_entry.id   AF-A0A660WJI7-F1
#
_cell.length_a   1.000
_cell.length_b   1.000
_cell.length_c   1.000
_cell.angle_alpha   90.00
_cell.angle_beta   90.00
_cell.angle_gamma   90.00
#
_symmetry.space_group_name_H-M   'P 1'
#
loop_
_entity.id
_entity.type
_entity.pdbx_description
1 polymer ?
#
loop_
_entity_poly.entity_id
_entity_poly.type
_entity_poly.pdbx_seq_one_letter_code
_entity_poly.pdbx_strand_id
1 'polypeptide(L)'
;MIVLLYRFFHFCDIIFLMEIIRYRIRTKPYLCLSPAEAINTGITIGEQTVEMVILVKNPGPGYPEYGVIRNMSEEELKKIPVMERGEKVFERRKDAVNYIKTMGSKNYQLCGVKETRALPREELRIDEEKSVEDFLKELKAFEKKNNF
;
A
#
# COMPACT_ATOMS: atom_id res chain seq x y z
N MET A 1 53.29 4.61 8.65
CA MET A 1 52.61 3.30 8.61
C MET A 1 51.67 3.24 9.82
N ILE A 2 50.46 2.68 9.68
CA ILE A 2 49.23 2.87 10.51
C ILE A 2 48.39 4.05 9.97
N VAL A 3 47.74 3.94 8.81
CA VAL A 3 46.54 3.15 8.45
C VAL A 3 45.29 3.60 9.21
N LEU A 4 44.50 4.41 8.49
CA LEU A 4 43.03 4.46 8.42
C LEU A 4 42.26 3.84 9.59
N LEU A 5 41.84 4.65 10.56
CA LEU A 5 40.78 4.25 11.49
C LEU A 5 39.77 5.37 11.82
N TYR A 6 39.76 6.46 11.05
CA TYR A 6 38.82 7.59 11.22
C TYR A 6 37.88 7.76 10.04
N ARG A 7 37.44 6.66 9.43
CA ARG A 7 36.53 6.70 8.26
C ARG A 7 35.28 5.83 8.41
N PHE A 8 34.86 5.56 9.65
CA PHE A 8 33.71 4.68 9.92
C PHE A 8 32.55 5.31 10.68
N PHE A 9 32.67 6.56 11.15
CA PHE A 9 31.66 7.13 12.07
C PHE A 9 30.83 8.30 11.53
N HIS A 10 30.96 8.64 10.23
CA HIS A 10 30.21 9.75 9.62
C HIS A 10 29.42 9.37 8.36
N PHE A 11 29.07 8.08 8.20
CA PHE A 11 28.00 7.64 7.29
C PHE A 11 26.76 7.20 8.10
N CYS A 12 26.54 7.82 9.26
CA CYS A 12 25.18 8.13 9.71
C CYS A 12 24.64 9.26 8.82
N ASP A 13 24.65 9.04 7.50
CA ASP A 13 23.71 9.73 6.66
C ASP A 13 22.36 9.27 7.18
N ILE A 14 21.64 10.27 7.66
CA ILE A 14 20.23 10.28 7.93
C ILE A 14 19.56 9.79 6.63
N ILE A 15 19.52 8.47 6.44
CA ILE A 15 18.62 7.84 5.49
C ILE A 15 17.27 8.05 6.15
N PHE A 16 16.68 9.20 5.84
CA PHE A 16 15.27 9.46 6.01
C PHE A 16 14.58 8.38 5.15
N LEU A 17 14.42 7.19 5.74
CA LEU A 17 13.70 6.08 5.17
C LEU A 17 12.28 6.61 5.01
N MET A 18 11.98 7.16 3.83
CA MET A 18 10.63 7.55 3.48
C MET A 18 9.84 6.27 3.36
N GLU A 19 9.22 5.87 4.46
CA GLU A 19 8.34 4.72 4.54
C GLU A 19 7.03 5.05 3.81
N ILE A 20 6.52 4.07 3.07
CA ILE A 20 5.26 4.15 2.35
C ILE A 20 4.39 3.03 2.87
N ILE A 21 3.13 3.35 3.15
CA ILE A 21 2.16 2.35 3.59
C ILE A 21 1.28 1.98 2.39
N ARG A 22 1.15 0.68 2.18
CA ARG A 22 0.22 0.10 1.22
C ARG A 22 -0.53 -1.04 1.88
N TYR A 23 -1.64 -1.44 1.29
CA TYR A 23 -2.48 -2.52 1.78
C TYR A 23 -2.58 -3.60 0.70
N ARG A 24 -2.64 -4.87 1.08
CA ARG A 24 -2.92 -5.97 0.15
C ARG A 24 -3.85 -6.99 0.77
N ILE A 25 -4.48 -7.82 -0.05
CA ILE A 25 -5.09 -9.05 0.44
C ILE A 25 -4.02 -10.14 0.35
N ARG A 26 -3.86 -10.95 1.41
CA ARG A 26 -2.82 -11.99 1.50
C ARG A 26 -2.76 -12.92 0.28
N THR A 27 -3.90 -13.22 -0.34
CA THR A 27 -4.01 -14.10 -1.53
C THR A 27 -3.69 -13.40 -2.85
N LYS A 28 -3.34 -12.10 -2.85
CA LYS A 28 -3.16 -11.30 -4.06
C LYS A 28 -1.82 -10.57 -4.08
N PRO A 29 -1.19 -10.47 -5.26
CA PRO A 29 0.13 -9.85 -5.39
C PRO A 29 0.07 -8.32 -5.53
N TYR A 30 -1.10 -7.70 -5.71
CA TYR A 30 -1.23 -6.26 -5.97
C TYR A 30 -1.32 -5.42 -4.69
N LEU A 31 -0.85 -4.18 -4.77
CA LEU A 31 -0.86 -3.21 -3.68
C LEU A 31 -1.98 -2.17 -3.89
N CYS A 32 -2.67 -1.85 -2.81
CA CYS A 32 -3.73 -0.86 -2.71
C CYS A 32 -3.30 0.31 -1.81
N LEU A 33 -3.92 1.47 -1.98
CA LEU A 33 -3.65 2.66 -1.16
C LEU A 33 -4.38 2.60 0.18
N SER A 34 -5.55 1.95 0.22
CA SER A 34 -6.37 1.86 1.43
C SER A 34 -6.94 0.44 1.64
N PRO A 35 -7.37 0.12 2.87
CA PRO A 35 -8.08 -1.13 3.14
C PRO A 35 -9.38 -1.26 2.34
N ALA A 36 -10.12 -0.15 2.15
CA ALA A 36 -11.36 -0.14 1.38
C ALA A 36 -11.11 -0.50 -0.10
N GLU A 37 -10.05 0.02 -0.70
CA GLU A 37 -9.63 -0.38 -2.05
C GLU A 37 -9.29 -1.86 -2.12
N ALA A 38 -8.60 -2.40 -1.12
CA ALA A 38 -8.29 -3.82 -1.05
C ALA A 38 -9.56 -4.68 -1.02
N ILE A 39 -10.54 -4.34 -0.18
CA ILE A 39 -11.82 -5.06 -0.06
C ILE A 39 -12.62 -5.00 -1.37
N ASN A 40 -12.69 -3.83 -2.00
CA ASN A 40 -13.45 -3.61 -3.23
C ASN A 40 -12.88 -4.35 -4.45
N THR A 41 -11.68 -4.94 -4.37
CA THR A 41 -11.10 -5.72 -5.47
C THR A 41 -11.74 -7.10 -5.71
N GLY A 42 -12.81 -7.45 -4.98
CA GLY A 42 -13.75 -8.51 -5.38
C GLY A 42 -13.39 -9.94 -4.95
N ILE A 43 -13.03 -10.14 -3.68
CA ILE A 43 -12.78 -11.49 -3.12
C ILE A 43 -13.86 -11.84 -2.09
N THR A 44 -14.19 -13.12 -1.98
CA THR A 44 -15.18 -13.65 -1.04
C THR A 44 -14.71 -13.53 0.42
N ILE A 45 -15.64 -13.21 1.32
CA ILE A 45 -15.42 -12.86 2.74
C ILE A 45 -14.67 -13.94 3.56
N GLY A 46 -14.69 -15.21 3.11
CA GLY A 46 -14.19 -16.36 3.87
C GLY A 46 -12.67 -16.51 3.98
N GLU A 47 -11.87 -15.89 3.10
CA GLU A 47 -10.40 -16.03 3.06
C GLU A 47 -9.65 -14.68 3.12
N GLN A 48 -10.37 -13.59 3.39
CA GLN A 48 -9.83 -12.23 3.34
C GLN A 48 -9.09 -11.87 4.64
N THR A 49 -7.76 -11.88 4.60
CA THR A 49 -6.93 -11.10 5.54
C THR A 49 -6.31 -9.94 4.79
N VAL A 50 -6.69 -8.72 5.17
CA VAL A 50 -6.03 -7.51 4.67
C VAL A 50 -4.73 -7.33 5.45
N GLU A 51 -3.65 -7.10 4.74
CA GLU A 51 -2.33 -6.87 5.29
C GLU A 51 -1.91 -5.43 5.02
N MET A 52 -1.46 -4.74 6.06
CA MET A 52 -0.69 -3.51 5.93
C MET A 52 0.76 -3.88 5.61
N VAL A 53 1.29 -3.30 4.54
CA VAL A 53 2.64 -3.50 4.04
C VAL A 53 3.40 -2.19 4.17
N ILE A 54 4.45 -2.19 5.00
CA ILE A 54 5.35 -1.04 5.17
C ILE A 54 6.51 -1.18 4.20
N LEU A 55 6.59 -0.26 3.26
CA LEU A 55 7.55 -0.23 2.16
C LEU A 55 8.63 0.80 2.40
N VAL A 56 9.87 0.42 2.14
CA VAL A 56 11.04 1.30 2.19
C VAL A 56 11.49 1.63 0.78
N LYS A 57 11.57 2.93 0.45
CA LYS A 57 12.12 3.40 -0.83
C LYS A 57 13.60 3.06 -0.96
N ASN A 58 14.03 2.76 -2.19
CA ASN A 58 15.43 2.49 -2.55
C ASN A 58 16.09 1.43 -1.66
N PRO A 59 15.50 0.23 -1.55
CA PRO A 59 15.96 -0.79 -0.62
C PRO A 59 17.33 -1.34 -0.99
N GLY A 60 18.13 -1.61 0.03
CA GLY A 60 19.29 -2.50 -0.08
C GLY A 60 18.90 -3.98 -0.33
N PRO A 61 19.88 -4.87 -0.43
CA PRO A 61 19.63 -6.31 -0.35
C PRO A 61 19.20 -6.73 1.06
N GLY A 62 18.48 -7.86 1.18
CA GLY A 62 18.17 -8.49 2.48
C GLY A 62 16.74 -8.30 2.98
N TYR A 63 15.83 -7.74 2.18
CA TYR A 63 14.41 -7.69 2.53
C TYR A 63 13.73 -9.03 2.21
N PRO A 64 12.71 -9.43 3.01
CA PRO A 64 11.96 -10.67 2.78
C PRO A 64 11.18 -10.63 1.46
N GLU A 65 10.68 -9.46 1.07
CA GLU A 65 9.99 -9.21 -0.19
C GLU A 65 10.34 -7.82 -0.75
N TYR A 66 10.02 -7.61 -2.02
CA TYR A 66 10.28 -6.39 -2.77
C TYR A 66 9.00 -5.90 -3.46
N GLY A 67 8.59 -4.67 -3.16
CA GLY A 67 7.47 -4.00 -3.79
C GLY A 67 7.90 -3.20 -5.02
N VAL A 68 7.02 -3.13 -6.02
CA VAL A 68 7.12 -2.20 -7.13
C VAL A 68 5.91 -1.28 -7.04
N ILE A 69 6.15 0.02 -6.90
CA ILE A 69 5.11 1.04 -6.79
C ILE A 69 5.27 2.05 -7.92
N ARG A 70 4.21 2.80 -8.25
CA ARG A 70 4.33 3.89 -9.22
C ARG A 70 4.96 5.11 -8.58
N ASN A 71 5.80 5.79 -9.35
CA ASN A 71 6.44 7.04 -8.94
C ASN A 71 5.58 8.25 -9.30
N MET A 72 4.40 8.35 -8.68
CA MET A 72 3.46 9.45 -8.87
C MET A 72 2.74 9.77 -7.54
N SER A 73 2.00 10.87 -7.49
CA SER A 73 1.32 11.28 -6.25
C SER A 73 0.15 10.35 -5.93
N GLU A 74 -0.24 10.29 -4.64
CA GLU A 74 -1.35 9.43 -4.24
C GLU A 74 -2.68 9.89 -4.83
N GLU A 75 -2.87 11.19 -5.02
CA GLU A 75 -4.06 11.79 -5.64
C GLU A 75 -4.21 11.35 -7.09
N GLU A 76 -3.10 11.21 -7.82
CA GLU A 76 -3.13 10.71 -9.19
C GLU A 76 -3.29 9.18 -9.23
N LEU A 77 -2.71 8.45 -8.27
CA LEU A 77 -2.88 7.00 -8.17
C LEU A 77 -4.34 6.61 -7.95
N LYS A 78 -5.06 7.36 -7.10
CA LYS A 78 -6.49 7.12 -6.81
C LYS A 78 -7.36 7.14 -8.08
N LYS A 79 -6.97 7.90 -9.11
CA LYS A 79 -7.70 7.98 -10.39
C LYS A 79 -7.55 6.73 -11.25
N ILE A 80 -6.53 5.91 -10.98
CA ILE A 80 -6.26 4.68 -11.72
C ILE A 80 -6.86 3.49 -10.94
N PRO A 81 -7.63 2.60 -11.57
CA PRO A 81 -8.10 1.37 -10.92
C PRO A 81 -6.93 0.53 -10.39
N VAL A 82 -7.06 -0.06 -9.19
CA VAL A 82 -6.01 -0.86 -8.53
C VAL A 82 -5.35 -1.87 -9.48
N MET A 83 -6.16 -2.59 -10.26
CA MET A 83 -5.69 -3.63 -11.19
C MET A 83 -4.82 -3.09 -12.33
N GLU A 84 -4.98 -1.82 -12.70
CA GLU A 84 -4.25 -1.16 -13.79
C GLU A 84 -3.02 -0.37 -13.30
N ARG A 85 -2.89 -0.15 -11.99
CA ARG A 85 -1.73 0.53 -11.41
C ARG A 85 -0.44 -0.26 -11.62
N GLY A 86 -0.55 -1.59 -11.70
CA GLY A 86 0.61 -2.47 -11.89
C GLY A 86 1.54 -2.55 -10.68
N GLU A 87 1.12 -2.04 -9.51
CA GLU A 87 1.86 -2.13 -8.26
C GLU A 87 1.75 -3.54 -7.68
N LYS A 88 2.90 -4.17 -7.40
CA LYS A 88 2.97 -5.58 -6.99
C LYS A 88 4.12 -5.86 -6.04
N VAL A 89 4.00 -6.95 -5.29
CA VAL A 89 5.07 -7.49 -4.45
C VAL A 89 5.66 -8.76 -5.07
N PHE A 90 6.98 -8.92 -4.90
CA PHE A 90 7.77 -10.03 -5.39
C PHE A 90 8.66 -10.56 -4.26
N GLU A 91 8.82 -11.87 -4.16
CA GLU A 91 9.73 -12.48 -3.17
C GLU A 91 11.19 -12.14 -3.45
N ARG A 92 11.57 -12.07 -4.74
CA ARG A 92 12.95 -11.84 -5.16
C ARG A 92 13.13 -10.47 -5.76
N ARG A 93 14.18 -9.76 -5.32
CA ARG A 93 14.60 -8.46 -5.88
C ARG A 93 14.77 -8.50 -7.40
N LYS A 94 15.34 -9.59 -7.92
CA LYS A 94 15.61 -9.76 -9.36
C LYS A 94 14.32 -9.68 -10.17
N ASP A 95 13.24 -10.26 -9.66
CA ASP A 95 11.96 -10.34 -10.37
C ASP A 95 11.28 -8.96 -10.37
N ALA A 96 11.32 -8.24 -9.25
CA ALA A 96 10.85 -6.86 -9.16
C ALA A 96 11.62 -5.93 -10.13
N VAL A 97 12.95 -6.05 -10.20
CA VAL A 97 13.77 -5.25 -11.12
C VAL A 97 13.48 -5.59 -12.57
N ASN A 98 13.31 -6.87 -12.91
CA ASN A 98 12.96 -7.29 -14.25
C ASN A 98 11.58 -6.76 -14.66
N TYR A 99 10.61 -6.80 -13.75
CA TYR A 99 9.28 -6.25 -13.98
C TYR A 99 9.32 -4.75 -14.28
N ILE A 100 10.07 -3.97 -13.49
CA ILE A 100 10.27 -2.52 -13.71
C ILE A 100 10.89 -2.27 -15.11
N LYS A 101 11.87 -3.07 -15.51
CA LYS A 101 12.51 -2.95 -16.84
C LYS A 101 11.51 -3.20 -17.97
N THR A 102 10.65 -4.21 -17.83
CA THR A 102 9.64 -4.56 -18.83
C THR A 102 8.52 -3.52 -18.93
N MET A 103 8.07 -2.97 -17.79
CA MET A 103 6.95 -2.02 -17.74
C MET A 103 7.36 -0.56 -17.97
N GLY A 104 8.66 -0.25 -17.90
CA GLY A 104 9.22 1.09 -18.11
C GLY A 104 9.75 1.70 -16.82
N SER A 105 11.08 1.74 -16.70
CA SER A 105 11.81 2.11 -15.48
C SER A 105 11.53 3.51 -14.93
N LYS A 106 10.99 4.43 -15.75
CA LYS A 106 10.67 5.80 -15.31
C LYS A 106 9.38 5.90 -14.50
N ASN A 107 8.50 4.91 -14.63
CA ASN A 107 7.16 4.96 -14.06
C ASN A 107 7.07 4.28 -12.69
N TYR A 108 8.07 3.48 -12.34
CA TYR A 108 8.03 2.59 -11.18
C TYR A 108 9.26 2.76 -10.30
N GLN A 109 9.03 2.70 -8.99
CA GLN A 109 10.04 2.71 -7.95
C GLN A 109 10.12 1.33 -7.28
N LEU A 110 11.34 0.88 -7.04
CA LEU A 110 11.62 -0.32 -6.26
C LEU A 110 11.56 0.01 -4.76
N CYS A 111 10.82 -0.81 -4.02
CA CYS A 111 10.66 -0.73 -2.58
C CYS A 111 11.00 -2.07 -1.92
N GLY A 112 11.49 -2.04 -0.69
CA GLY A 112 11.68 -3.24 0.15
C GLY A 112 10.54 -3.36 1.14
N VAL A 113 9.99 -4.55 1.32
CA VAL A 113 8.96 -4.79 2.33
C VAL A 113 9.65 -4.93 3.68
N LYS A 114 9.53 -3.91 4.53
CA LYS A 114 10.13 -3.90 5.87
C LYS A 114 9.33 -4.76 6.83
N GLU A 115 8.01 -4.61 6.79
CA GLU A 115 7.10 -5.28 7.71
C GLU A 115 5.75 -5.51 7.03
N THR A 116 5.07 -6.58 7.42
CA THR A 116 3.71 -6.88 7.03
C THR A 116 2.91 -7.21 8.28
N ARG A 117 1.78 -6.52 8.46
CA ARG A 117 0.88 -6.72 9.60
C ARG A 117 -0.50 -7.09 9.10
N ALA A 118 -1.07 -8.17 9.61
CA ALA A 118 -2.48 -8.47 9.38
C ALA A 118 -3.33 -7.43 10.11
N LEU A 119 -4.28 -6.82 9.40
CA LEU A 119 -5.27 -5.92 9.97
C LEU A 119 -6.47 -6.75 10.45
N PRO A 120 -6.84 -6.65 11.73
CA PRO A 120 -8.05 -7.29 12.22
C PRO A 120 -9.29 -6.63 11.61
N ARG A 121 -10.40 -7.37 11.55
CA ARG A 121 -11.62 -6.92 10.86
C ARG A 121 -12.21 -5.66 11.48
N GLU A 122 -11.97 -5.44 12.76
CA GLU A 122 -12.42 -4.30 13.55
C GLU A 122 -11.67 -3.00 13.18
N GLU A 123 -10.44 -3.12 12.68
CA GLU A 123 -9.63 -2.00 12.16
C GLU A 123 -9.92 -1.70 10.69
N LEU A 124 -10.57 -2.63 9.98
CA LEU A 124 -11.23 -2.35 8.71
C LEU A 124 -12.51 -1.56 8.98
N ARG A 125 -12.38 -0.38 9.60
CA ARG A 125 -13.42 0.64 9.53
C ARG A 125 -13.50 1.08 8.08
N ILE A 126 -14.30 0.34 7.33
CA ILE A 126 -15.05 0.92 6.22
C ILE A 126 -15.94 1.94 6.92
N ASP A 127 -15.39 3.13 7.19
CA ASP A 127 -16.24 4.30 7.24
C ASP A 127 -16.86 4.30 5.84
N GLU A 128 -18.03 3.68 5.73
CA GLU A 128 -18.99 4.07 4.74
C GLU A 128 -19.02 5.59 4.88
N GLU A 129 -18.34 6.31 3.99
CA GLU A 129 -18.80 7.63 3.59
C GLU A 129 -20.18 7.44 2.92
N LYS A 130 -21.16 6.88 3.65
CA LYS A 130 -22.49 7.46 3.62
C LYS A 130 -22.25 8.85 4.15
N SER A 131 -22.19 9.80 3.24
CA SER A 131 -22.04 11.19 3.63
C SER A 131 -23.11 11.48 4.68
N VAL A 132 -22.82 12.38 5.61
CA VAL A 132 -23.80 12.81 6.61
C VAL A 132 -25.12 13.22 5.92
N GLU A 133 -25.09 13.66 4.65
CA GLU A 133 -26.28 13.94 3.85
C GLU A 133 -27.13 12.71 3.49
N ASP A 134 -26.54 11.54 3.24
CA ASP A 134 -27.29 10.32 2.96
C ASP A 134 -27.98 9.76 4.21
N PHE A 135 -27.32 9.84 5.37
CA PHE A 135 -27.94 9.51 6.66
C PHE A 135 -29.06 10.49 7.03
N LEU A 136 -28.86 11.80 6.78
CA LEU A 136 -29.89 12.82 6.96
C LEU A 136 -31.08 12.63 6.00
N LYS A 137 -30.85 12.15 4.78
CA LYS A 137 -31.91 11.81 3.83
C LYS A 137 -32.73 10.61 4.31
N GLU A 138 -32.08 9.55 4.80
CA GLU A 138 -32.76 8.38 5.37
C GLU A 138 -33.62 8.78 6.59
N LEU A 139 -33.09 9.60 7.51
CA LEU A 139 -33.85 10.10 8.66
C LEU A 139 -35.08 10.92 8.25
N LYS A 140 -34.92 11.86 7.31
CA LYS A 140 -36.05 12.65 6.78
C LYS A 140 -37.09 11.79 6.06
N ALA A 141 -36.66 10.76 5.35
CA ALA A 141 -37.56 9.82 4.70
C ALA A 141 -38.34 8.96 5.73
N PHE A 142 -37.71 8.66 6.87
CA PHE A 142 -38.34 7.92 7.96
C PHE A 142 -39.38 8.76 8.72
N GLU A 143 -39.06 10.02 9.05
CA GLU A 143 -40.02 10.95 9.69
C GLU A 143 -41.26 11.18 8.83
N LYS A 144 -41.08 11.29 7.51
CA LYS A 144 -42.20 11.47 6.57
C LYS A 144 -43.11 10.23 6.47
N LYS A 145 -42.60 9.04 6.83
CA LYS A 145 -43.34 7.78 6.78
C LYS A 145 -44.10 7.48 8.08
N ASN A 146 -43.69 8.07 9.20
CA ASN A 146 -44.30 7.88 10.52
C ASN A 146 -45.21 9.03 10.99
N ASN A 147 -45.36 10.09 10.18
CA ASN A 147 -46.39 11.12 10.40
C ASN A 147 -47.66 10.80 9.59
N PHE A 148 -48.36 9.73 9.99
CA PHE A 148 -49.77 9.49 9.68
C PHE A 148 -50.54 9.34 10.99
#